data_AF-A0A524GU37-F1
#
_entry.id   AF-A0A524GU37-F1
#
_cell.length_a   1.000
_cell.length_b   1.000
_cell.length_c   1.000
_cell.angle_alpha   90.00
_cell.angle_beta   90.00
_cell.angle_gamma   90.00
#
_symmetry.space_group_name_H-M   'P 1'
#
loop_
_entity.id
_entity.type
_entity.pdbx_description
1 polymer ?
#
loop_
_entity_poly.entity_id
_entity_poly.type
_entity_poly.pdbx_seq_one_letter_code
_entity_poly.pdbx_strand_id
1 'polypeptide(L)' 'MSELNGAEYNAVLFDLDGTLVDTAPDMVAVLHLLQQEYGLDPAPYELARSNVSN' A
#
# COMPACT_ATOMS: atom_id res chain seq x y z
N MET A 1 21.75 7.41 6.06
CA MET A 1 21.63 7.03 4.64
C MET A 1 23.05 6.86 4.13
N SER A 2 23.43 5.62 3.85
CA SER A 2 24.78 5.27 3.39
C SER A 2 24.98 5.83 1.99
N GLU A 3 26.07 6.56 1.79
CA GLU A 3 26.49 7.03 0.47
C GLU A 3 26.66 5.84 -0.48
N LEU A 4 25.93 5.88 -1.61
CA LEU A 4 26.03 4.86 -2.65
C LEU A 4 27.33 5.11 -3.42
N ASN A 5 28.35 4.30 -3.15
CA ASN A 5 29.57 4.25 -3.94
C ASN A 5 29.26 3.79 -5.38
N GLY A 6 29.25 4.74 -6.32
CA GLY A 6 29.89 4.65 -7.63
C GLY A 6 29.58 3.49 -8.58
N ALA A 7 28.54 2.69 -8.38
CA ALA A 7 27.97 1.92 -9.48
C ALA A 7 27.07 2.87 -10.28
N GLU A 8 27.45 3.20 -11.51
CA GLU A 8 26.64 4.01 -12.43
C GLU A 8 25.33 3.24 -12.73
N TYR A 9 24.28 3.49 -11.94
CA TYR A 9 22.96 2.94 -12.23
C TYR A 9 22.39 3.63 -13.46
N ASN A 10 22.17 2.87 -14.54
CA ASN A 10 21.60 3.44 -15.78
C ASN A 10 20.10 3.74 -15.67
N ALA A 11 19.41 3.12 -14.72
CA ALA A 11 18.01 3.38 -14.41
C ALA A 11 17.66 2.91 -12.98
N VAL A 12 16.61 3.52 -12.42
CA VAL A 12 15.95 3.08 -11.18
C VAL A 12 14.50 2.78 -11.51
N LEU A 13 14.03 1.59 -11.15
CA LEU A 13 12.62 1.21 -11.26
C LEU A 13 12.02 1.24 -9.86
N PHE A 14 10.94 1.99 -9.71
CA PHE A 14 10.13 1.99 -8.51
C PHE A 14 8.92 1.11 -8.72
N ASP A 15 8.65 0.26 -7.73
CA ASP A 15 7.33 -0.29 -7.59
C ASP A 15 6.38 0.83 -7.14
N LEU A 16 5.26 0.98 -7.85
CA LEU A 16 4.29 2.04 -7.57
C LEU A 16 3.48 1.71 -6.32
N ASP A 17 3.26 0.42 -6.08
CA ASP A 17 2.38 -0.08 -5.03
C ASP A 17 3.15 -0.14 -3.69
N GLY A 18 2.64 0.60 -2.69
CA GLY A 18 3.11 0.54 -1.30
C GLY A 18 4.54 1.04 -1.03
N THR A 19 5.34 1.36 -2.06
CA THR A 19 6.75 1.73 -1.91
C THR A 19 6.99 3.24 -2.01
N LEU A 20 6.22 3.96 -2.84
CA LEU A 20 6.35 5.41 -3.04
C LEU A 20 5.14 6.21 -2.52
N VAL A 21 3.94 5.66 -2.64
CA VAL A 21 2.69 6.25 -2.18
C VAL A 21 2.05 5.28 -1.20
N ASP A 22 1.63 5.76 -0.04
CA ASP A 22 0.85 4.96 0.90
C ASP A 22 -0.57 4.79 0.33
N THR A 23 -0.78 3.71 -0.42
CA THR A 23 -2.06 3.34 -1.04
C THR A 23 -2.99 2.59 -0.08
N ALA A 24 -2.51 2.25 1.13
CA ALA A 24 -3.30 1.47 2.08
C ALA A 24 -4.62 2.15 2.49
N PRO A 25 -4.67 3.48 2.76
CA PRO A 25 -5.92 4.14 3.12
C PRO A 25 -7.00 4.01 2.04
N ASP A 26 -6.63 4.15 0.77
CA ASP A 26 -7.55 4.07 -0.36
C ASP A 26 -8.08 2.64 -0.54
N MET A 27 -7.21 1.65 -0.43
CA MET A 27 -7.60 0.24 -0.53
C MET A 27 -8.52 -0.18 0.61
N VAL A 28 -8.29 0.31 1.84
CA VAL A 28 -9.18 0.05 2.98
C VAL A 28 -10.54 0.72 2.77
N ALA A 29 -10.58 1.94 2.23
CA ALA A 29 -11.83 2.63 1.92
C ALA A 29 -12.68 1.85 0.89
N VAL A 30 -12.06 1.35 -0.19
CA VAL A 30 -12.75 0.51 -1.20
C VAL A 30 -13.26 -0.78 -0.56
N LEU A 31 -12.46 -1.43 0.27
CA LEU A 31 -12.85 -2.65 0.99
C LEU A 31 -14.04 -2.41 1.94
N HIS A 32 -14.09 -1.26 2.64
CA HIS A 32 -15.22 -0.91 3.49
C HIS A 32 -16.50 -0.63 2.69
N LEU A 33 -16.39 0.04 1.54
CA LEU A 33 -17.52 0.27 0.64
C LEU A 33 -18.13 -1.04 0.14
N LEU A 34 -17.28 -1.99 -0.26
CA LEU A 34 -17.74 -3.32 -0.67
C LEU A 34 -18.41 -4.07 0.49
N GLN A 35 -17.82 -4.06 1.68
CA GLN A 35 -18.45 -4.69 2.85
C GLN A 35 -19.84 -4.12 3.13
N GLN A 36 -20.02 -2.80 3.04
CA GLN A 36 -21.33 -2.17 3.19
C GLN A 36 -22.32 -2.63 2.11
N GLU A 37 -21.90 -2.74 0.85
CA GLU A 37 -22.74 -3.21 -0.26
C GLU A 37 -23.25 -4.64 -0.03
N TYR A 38 -22.41 -5.50 0.55
CA TYR A 38 -22.76 -6.89 0.88
C TYR A 38 -23.37 -7.08 2.28
N GLY A 39 -23.63 -6.01 3.03
CA GLY A 39 -24.21 -6.08 4.37
C GLY A 39 -23.28 -6.72 5.41
N LEU A 40 -21.97 -6.61 5.21
CA LEU A 40 -20.92 -7.09 6.11
C LEU A 40 -20.44 -5.95 7.01
N ASP A 41 -20.06 -6.28 8.25
CA ASP A 41 -19.43 -5.33 9.15
C ASP A 41 -18.02 -4.96 8.65
N PRO A 42 -17.66 -3.67 8.60
CA PRO A 42 -16.33 -3.24 8.18
C PRO A 42 -15.22 -3.86 9.03
N ALA A 43 -14.25 -4.49 8.37
CA ALA A 43 -13.04 -4.98 9.01
C ALA A 43 -12.28 -3.87 9.76
N PRO A 44 -11.66 -4.17 10.93
CA PRO A 44 -10.82 -3.22 11.64
C PRO A 44 -9.72 -2.65 10.74
N TYR A 45 -9.50 -1.34 10.81
CA TYR A 45 -8.58 -0.63 9.92
C TYR A 45 -7.17 -1.24 9.91
N GLU A 46 -6.59 -1.48 11.09
CA GLU A 46 -5.23 -2.04 11.21
C GLU A 46 -5.10 -3.44 10.57
N LEU A 47 -6.14 -4.26 10.70
CA LEU A 47 -6.19 -5.58 10.08
C LEU A 47 -6.31 -5.46 8.56
N ALA A 48 -7.15 -4.56 8.07
CA ALA A 48 -7.29 -4.33 6.63
C ALA A 48 -6.00 -3.77 6.03
N ARG A 49 -5.35 -2.81 6.71
CA ARG A 49 -4.10 -2.18 6.31
C ARG A 49 -2.96 -3.19 6.16
N SER A 50 -2.82 -4.12 7.10
CA SER A 50 -1.75 -5.13 7.09
C SER A 50 -1.85 -6.13 5.94
N ASN A 51 -2.95 -6.15 5.19
CA ASN A 51 -3.17 -7.05 4.05
C ASN A 51 -2.99 -6.36 2.69
N VAL A 52 -2.88 -5.03 2.67
CA VAL A 52 -2.83 -4.22 1.44
C VAL A 52 -1.53 -3.41 1.31
N SER A 53 -0.64 -3.50 2.28
CA SER A 53 0.66 -2.83 2.33
C SER A 53 1.66 -3.72 3.08
N ASN A 54 2.89 -3.83 2.55
CA ASN A 54 4.01 -4.60 3.11
C ASN A 54 4.90 -3.76 4.04
#